data_AF-A0A6P4YHC1-F1
#
_entry.id   AF-A0A6P4YHC1-F1
#
_cell.length_a   1.000
_cell.length_b   1.000
_cell.length_c   1.000
_cell.angle_alpha   90.00
_cell.angle_beta   90.00
_cell.angle_gamma   90.00
#
_symmetry.space_group_name_H-M   'P 1'
#
loop_
_entity.id
_entity.type
_entity.pdbx_description
1 polymer ?
#
loop_
_entity_poly.entity_id
_entity_poly.type
_entity_poly.pdbx_seq_one_letter_code
_entity_poly.pdbx_strand_id
1 'polypeptide(L)'
;MFGIPKVLKTDNGPPWTSTEMKSFARYMGLHHRKITPYWPCANGTAERFMRVLGKTVRTAVIEQKSWKQEVHKMLRNYRATPHSTTGYPPATLLFQRDMKTRLPELTLEQPEVNKEAKQNDKKAKMEMKKYTDRKRRAKENSIDIGDTVLVSQRKQNKLTPPYDPKPHRVIGKKNTMITAETAGG
;
A
#
# COMPACT_ATOMS: atom_id res chain seq x y z
N MET A 1 0.34 20.59 10.48
CA MET A 1 1.59 19.79 10.47
C MET A 1 1.22 18.32 10.28
N PHE A 2 1.97 17.54 9.49
CA PHE A 2 1.62 16.14 9.16
C PHE A 2 2.04 15.12 10.24
N GLY A 3 2.95 15.49 11.13
CA GLY A 3 3.47 14.61 12.19
C GLY A 3 4.35 13.46 11.67
N ILE A 4 4.95 12.71 12.59
CA ILE A 4 5.71 11.49 12.27
C ILE A 4 4.76 10.29 12.32
N PRO A 5 4.69 9.46 11.27
CA PRO A 5 3.84 8.28 11.27
C PRO A 5 4.36 7.21 12.24
N LYS A 6 3.43 6.56 12.98
CA LYS A 6 3.77 5.46 13.89
C LYS A 6 4.34 4.23 13.16
N VAL A 7 3.82 3.95 11.96
CA VAL A 7 4.21 2.78 11.15
C VAL A 7 4.42 3.19 9.70
N LEU A 8 5.58 2.85 9.16
CA LEU A 8 5.89 2.99 7.74
C LEU A 8 5.87 1.62 7.08
N LYS A 9 5.03 1.43 6.06
CA LYS A 9 4.99 0.20 5.28
C LYS A 9 5.67 0.41 3.93
N THR A 10 6.63 -0.44 3.58
CA THR A 10 7.34 -0.41 2.30
C THR A 10 7.46 -1.82 1.72
N ASP A 11 7.82 -1.92 0.45
CA ASP A 11 8.30 -3.18 -0.10
C ASP A 11 9.68 -3.55 0.46
N ASN A 12 10.20 -4.72 0.05
CA ASN A 12 11.53 -5.20 0.38
C ASN A 12 12.61 -4.73 -0.61
N GLY A 13 12.30 -3.76 -1.48
CA GLY A 13 13.26 -3.26 -2.46
C GLY A 13 14.38 -2.46 -1.78
N PRO A 14 15.59 -2.42 -2.35
CA PRO A 14 16.54 -1.35 -2.06
C PRO A 14 15.87 -0.01 -2.45
N PRO A 15 15.99 1.11 -1.70
CA PRO A 15 16.84 1.39 -0.54
C PRO A 15 16.19 1.03 0.82
N TRP A 16 14.95 0.54 0.84
CA TRP A 16 14.19 0.38 2.09
C TRP A 16 14.72 -0.72 3.01
N THR A 17 15.54 -1.63 2.51
CA THR A 17 16.15 -2.71 3.29
C THR A 17 17.51 -2.34 3.89
N SER A 18 18.02 -1.12 3.64
CA SER A 18 19.36 -0.71 4.05
C SER A 18 19.50 -0.48 5.57
N THR A 19 20.74 -0.51 6.05
CA THR A 19 21.10 -0.20 7.44
C THR A 19 20.76 1.25 7.81
N GLU A 20 20.97 2.17 6.88
CA GLU A 20 20.70 3.60 7.04
C GLU A 20 19.21 3.84 7.26
N MET A 21 18.34 3.15 6.51
CA MET A 21 16.89 3.25 6.69
C MET A 21 16.44 2.75 8.07
N LYS A 22 17.06 1.66 8.58
CA LYS A 22 16.77 1.15 9.93
C LYS A 22 17.19 2.15 11.00
N SER A 23 18.37 2.76 10.87
CA SER A 23 18.87 3.77 11.80
C SER A 23 17.99 5.01 11.78
N PHE A 24 17.60 5.49 10.59
CA PHE A 24 16.65 6.59 10.43
C PHE A 24 15.31 6.28 11.07
N ALA A 25 14.79 5.07 10.87
CA ALA A 25 13.52 4.65 11.45
C ALA A 25 13.56 4.66 12.98
N ARG A 26 14.66 4.16 13.57
CA ARG A 26 14.89 4.17 15.01
C ARG A 26 14.99 5.60 15.55
N TYR A 27 15.74 6.47 14.89
CA TYR A 27 15.91 7.87 15.27
C TYR A 27 14.58 8.64 15.28
N MET A 28 13.75 8.41 14.26
CA MET A 28 12.43 9.04 14.13
C MET A 28 11.35 8.37 15.01
N GLY A 29 11.64 7.25 15.67
CA GLY A 29 10.66 6.49 16.45
C GLY A 29 9.56 5.83 15.60
N LEU A 30 9.81 5.59 14.31
CA LEU A 30 8.84 4.97 13.40
C LEU A 30 9.06 3.44 13.35
N HIS A 31 7.96 2.68 13.37
CA HIS A 31 8.02 1.25 13.17
C HIS A 31 8.01 0.93 11.66
N HIS A 32 9.17 0.54 11.13
CA HIS A 32 9.29 0.15 9.72
C HIS A 32 8.83 -1.29 9.52
N ARG A 33 7.69 -1.47 8.84
CA ARG A 33 7.10 -2.77 8.54
C ARG A 33 7.20 -3.08 7.05
N LYS A 34 8.09 -4.00 6.70
CA LYS A 34 8.24 -4.43 5.31
C LYS A 34 7.12 -5.39 4.90
N ILE A 35 6.62 -5.22 3.68
CA ILE A 35 5.61 -6.09 3.08
C ILE A 35 6.28 -7.41 2.71
N THR A 36 5.55 -8.52 2.87
CA THR A 36 6.02 -9.85 2.49
C THR A 36 6.46 -9.87 1.02
N PRO A 37 7.61 -10.48 0.68
CA PRO A 37 8.00 -10.66 -0.72
C PRO A 37 6.84 -11.31 -1.49
N TYR A 38 6.65 -10.91 -2.76
CA TYR A 38 5.59 -11.42 -3.64
C TYR A 38 4.14 -11.06 -3.26
N TRP A 39 3.93 -10.07 -2.39
CA TRP A 39 2.59 -9.50 -2.14
C TRP A 39 2.43 -8.06 -2.69
N PRO A 40 2.57 -7.81 -4.01
CA PRO A 40 2.50 -6.47 -4.59
C PRO A 40 1.15 -5.78 -4.34
N CYS A 41 0.07 -6.57 -4.19
CA CYS A 41 -1.25 -6.03 -3.86
C CYS A 41 -1.27 -5.20 -2.57
N ALA A 42 -0.38 -5.47 -1.62
CA ALA A 42 -0.29 -4.71 -0.36
C ALA A 42 0.30 -3.30 -0.55
N ASN A 43 1.03 -3.06 -1.65
CA ASN A 43 1.55 -1.74 -2.03
C ASN A 43 0.75 -1.10 -3.19
N GLY A 44 -0.34 -1.73 -3.63
CA GLY A 44 -1.05 -1.34 -4.84
C GLY A 44 -1.65 0.07 -4.81
N THR A 45 -1.95 0.63 -3.64
CA THR A 45 -2.40 2.02 -3.49
C THR A 45 -1.29 3.01 -3.84
N ALA A 46 -0.07 2.76 -3.36
CA ALA A 46 1.08 3.59 -3.68
C ALA A 46 1.44 3.47 -5.17
N GLU A 47 1.42 2.24 -5.72
CA GLU A 47 1.66 2.01 -7.14
C GLU A 47 0.63 2.71 -8.03
N ARG A 48 -0.66 2.69 -7.65
CA ARG A 48 -1.71 3.41 -8.38
C ARG A 48 -1.48 4.92 -8.38
N PHE A 49 -1.07 5.48 -7.24
CA PHE A 49 -0.72 6.89 -7.14
C PHE A 49 0.50 7.23 -8.02
N MET A 50 1.56 6.43 -7.97
CA MET A 50 2.75 6.60 -8.80
C MET A 50 2.43 6.56 -10.30
N ARG A 51 1.47 5.72 -10.71
CA ARG A 51 1.01 5.69 -12.11
C ARG A 51 0.38 7.02 -12.53
N VAL A 52 -0.43 7.64 -11.67
CA VAL A 52 -1.04 8.96 -11.94
C VAL A 52 0.04 10.03 -12.00
N LEU A 53 0.94 10.06 -11.02
CA LEU A 53 2.07 11.00 -11.00
C LEU A 53 2.93 10.89 -12.26
N GLY A 54 3.29 9.68 -12.66
CA GLY A 54 4.06 9.43 -13.88
C GLY A 54 3.33 9.87 -15.14
N LYS A 55 1.99 9.74 -15.20
CA LYS A 55 1.19 10.29 -16.30
C LYS A 55 1.27 11.82 -16.33
N THR A 56 1.08 12.49 -15.20
CA THR A 56 1.20 13.95 -15.10
C THR A 56 2.55 14.46 -15.57
N VAL A 57 3.64 13.81 -15.15
CA VAL A 57 4.99 14.19 -15.58
C VAL A 57 5.17 13.98 -17.08
N ARG A 58 4.74 12.84 -17.64
CA ARG A 58 4.82 12.59 -19.09
C ARG A 58 4.03 13.61 -19.90
N THR A 59 2.81 13.93 -19.49
CA THR A 59 1.99 14.95 -20.14
C THR A 59 2.66 16.32 -20.08
N ALA A 60 3.22 16.71 -18.93
CA ALA A 60 3.93 17.98 -18.79
C ALA A 60 5.15 18.08 -19.73
N VAL A 61 5.89 16.98 -19.92
CA VAL A 61 7.03 16.91 -20.85
C VAL A 61 6.56 17.07 -22.29
N ILE A 62 5.48 16.39 -22.70
CA ILE A 62 4.92 16.50 -24.07
C ILE A 62 4.43 17.92 -24.35
N GLU A 63 3.79 18.55 -23.37
CA GLU A 63 3.26 19.92 -23.48
C GLU A 63 4.34 21.00 -23.30
N GLN A 64 5.62 20.64 -23.15
CA GLN A 64 6.74 21.54 -22.86
C GLN A 64 6.52 22.45 -21.64
N LYS A 65 5.81 21.95 -20.62
CA LYS A 65 5.56 22.65 -19.36
C LYS A 65 6.55 22.22 -18.28
N SER A 66 6.70 23.06 -17.27
CA SER A 66 7.46 22.69 -16.08
C SER A 66 6.78 21.53 -15.34
N TRP A 67 7.38 20.34 -15.40
CA TRP A 67 6.85 19.15 -14.73
C TRP A 67 6.68 19.37 -13.22
N LYS A 68 7.57 20.15 -12.58
CA LYS A 68 7.47 20.48 -11.15
C LYS A 68 6.17 21.22 -10.84
N GLN A 69 5.84 22.23 -11.65
CA GLN A 69 4.62 23.01 -11.49
C GLN A 69 3.37 22.15 -11.72
N GLU A 70 3.38 21.29 -12.74
CA GLU A 70 2.25 20.39 -13.01
C GLU A 70 2.07 19.33 -11.92
N VAL A 71 3.15 18.80 -11.34
CA VAL A 71 3.07 17.93 -10.17
C VAL A 71 2.44 18.66 -8.98
N HIS A 72 2.81 19.91 -8.71
CA HIS A 72 2.19 20.70 -7.64
C HIS A 72 0.70 20.96 -7.89
N LYS A 73 0.31 21.26 -9.14
CA LYS A 73 -1.11 21.41 -9.52
C LYS A 73 -1.88 20.12 -9.33
N MET A 74 -1.33 19.00 -9.82
CA MET A 74 -1.94 17.68 -9.65
C MET A 74 -2.12 17.32 -8.17
N LEU A 75 -1.08 17.52 -7.35
CA LEU A 75 -1.15 17.26 -5.92
C LEU A 75 -2.19 18.13 -5.20
N ARG A 76 -2.35 19.38 -5.61
CA ARG A 76 -3.39 20.28 -5.08
C ARG A 76 -4.78 19.72 -5.42
N ASN A 77 -5.02 19.40 -6.70
CA ASN A 77 -6.30 18.87 -7.14
C ASN A 77 -6.61 17.52 -6.47
N TYR A 78 -5.66 16.60 -6.45
CA TYR A 78 -5.82 15.29 -5.81
C TYR A 78 -6.22 15.40 -4.34
N ARG A 79 -5.69 16.38 -3.60
CA ARG A 79 -6.03 16.59 -2.18
C ARG A 79 -7.41 17.22 -1.96
N ALA A 80 -7.91 17.98 -2.94
CA ALA A 80 -9.20 18.68 -2.87
C ALA A 80 -10.35 17.91 -3.55
N THR A 81 -10.06 16.91 -4.38
CA THR A 81 -11.07 16.11 -5.05
C THR A 81 -11.52 14.92 -4.18
N PRO A 82 -12.84 14.69 -4.02
CA PRO A 82 -13.35 13.49 -3.37
C PRO A 82 -12.80 12.20 -3.99
N HIS A 83 -12.26 11.31 -3.15
CA HIS A 83 -11.75 10.02 -3.61
C HIS A 83 -12.90 9.02 -3.76
N SER A 84 -12.95 8.25 -4.86
CA SER A 84 -14.08 7.36 -5.16
C SER A 84 -14.37 6.29 -4.11
N THR A 85 -13.37 5.91 -3.31
CA THR A 85 -13.54 4.95 -2.21
C THR A 85 -14.10 5.56 -0.94
N THR A 86 -13.63 6.74 -0.55
CA THR A 86 -14.01 7.35 0.73
C THR A 86 -15.21 8.28 0.58
N GLY A 87 -15.43 8.85 -0.61
CA GLY A 87 -16.43 9.87 -0.87
C GLY A 87 -15.99 11.28 -0.46
N TYR A 88 -14.80 11.43 0.13
CA TYR A 88 -14.31 12.69 0.69
C TYR A 88 -12.92 13.07 0.18
N PRO A 89 -12.60 14.38 0.13
CA PRO A 89 -11.27 14.86 -0.22
C PRO A 89 -10.20 14.40 0.80
N PRO A 90 -9.01 13.95 0.36
CA PRO A 90 -7.94 13.56 1.27
C PRO A 90 -7.51 14.66 2.26
N ALA A 91 -7.52 15.93 1.86
CA ALA A 91 -7.17 17.02 2.76
C ALA A 91 -8.22 17.25 3.84
N THR A 92 -9.51 17.15 3.52
CA THR A 92 -10.59 17.24 4.50
C THR A 92 -10.47 16.11 5.52
N LEU A 93 -10.21 14.87 5.08
CA LEU A 93 -9.99 13.74 6.00
C LEU A 93 -8.78 13.93 6.91
N LEU A 94 -7.72 14.56 6.41
CA LEU A 94 -6.48 14.73 7.16
C LEU A 94 -6.51 15.91 8.13
N PHE A 95 -7.07 17.05 7.70
CA PHE A 95 -7.05 18.29 8.45
C PHE A 95 -8.39 18.66 9.09
N GLN A 96 -9.44 17.89 8.84
CA GLN A 96 -10.81 18.14 9.31
C GLN A 96 -11.32 19.54 8.92
N ARG A 97 -10.85 20.04 7.78
CA ARG A 97 -11.25 21.33 7.21
C ARG A 97 -11.15 21.25 5.69
N ASP A 98 -12.01 21.98 5.01
CA ASP A 98 -11.98 22.02 3.56
C ASP A 98 -10.81 22.87 3.03
N MET A 99 -10.28 22.42 1.89
CA MET A 99 -9.20 23.13 1.22
C MET A 99 -9.80 24.13 0.25
N LYS A 100 -9.62 25.43 0.53
CA LYS A 100 -10.02 26.49 -0.41
C LYS A 100 -9.39 26.27 -1.77
N THR A 101 -10.21 26.00 -2.78
CA THR A 101 -9.79 25.92 -4.18
C THR A 101 -10.26 27.15 -4.96
N ARG A 102 -10.02 27.18 -6.28
CA ARG A 102 -10.51 28.26 -7.15
C ARG A 102 -12.02 28.15 -7.44
N LEU A 103 -12.69 27.11 -6.95
CA LEU A 103 -14.13 26.94 -7.08
C LEU A 103 -14.82 27.44 -5.79
N PRO A 104 -15.95 28.14 -5.90
CA PRO A 104 -16.72 28.57 -4.73
C PRO A 104 -17.26 27.33 -4.00
N GLU A 105 -17.12 27.32 -2.68
CA GLU A 105 -17.45 26.18 -1.82
C GLU A 105 -18.65 26.53 -0.94
N LEU A 106 -19.73 25.74 -1.03
CA LEU A 106 -20.86 25.82 -0.09
C LEU A 106 -20.39 25.16 1.21
N THR A 107 -20.19 25.95 2.25
CA THR A 107 -19.83 25.44 3.58
C THR A 107 -21.01 24.66 4.14
N LEU A 108 -20.95 23.33 4.01
CA LEU A 108 -21.85 22.43 4.71
C LEU A 108 -21.21 22.14 6.07
N GLU A 109 -21.91 22.38 7.16
CA GLU A 109 -21.48 21.94 8.49
C GLU A 109 -21.27 20.43 8.44
N GLN A 110 -20.08 19.95 8.82
CA GLN A 110 -19.65 18.56 8.63
C GLN A 110 -19.72 17.78 9.95
N PRO A 111 -20.88 17.17 10.32
CA PRO A 111 -20.86 16.16 11.37
C PRO A 111 -20.19 14.88 10.83
N GLU A 112 -19.21 14.36 11.57
CA GLU A 112 -18.78 12.95 11.50
C GLU A 112 -18.16 12.43 10.18
N VAL A 113 -17.59 13.30 9.32
CA VAL A 113 -16.91 12.93 8.05
C VAL A 113 -15.92 11.76 8.20
N ASN A 114 -15.25 11.68 9.35
CA ASN A 114 -14.30 10.59 9.62
C ASN A 114 -14.97 9.23 9.88
N LYS A 115 -16.19 9.17 10.43
CA LYS A 115 -16.89 7.89 10.67
C LYS A 115 -17.39 7.30 9.35
N GLU A 116 -18.05 8.12 8.53
CA GLU A 116 -18.58 7.67 7.25
C GLU A 116 -17.46 7.27 6.27
N ALA A 117 -16.42 8.09 6.14
CA ALA A 117 -15.27 7.77 5.29
C ALA A 117 -14.59 6.44 5.69
N LYS A 118 -14.48 6.17 7.01
CA LYS A 118 -13.95 4.89 7.51
C LYS A 118 -14.86 3.72 7.18
N GLN A 119 -16.18 3.90 7.27
CA GLN A 119 -17.16 2.87 6.92
C GLN A 119 -17.13 2.56 5.43
N ASN A 120 -17.06 3.59 4.57
CA ASN A 120 -16.94 3.46 3.12
C ASN A 120 -15.65 2.75 2.72
N ASP A 121 -14.51 3.14 3.30
CA ASP A 121 -13.22 2.47 3.08
C ASP A 121 -13.25 0.99 3.54
N LYS A 122 -13.85 0.70 4.70
CA LYS A 122 -14.02 -0.66 5.21
C LYS A 122 -14.88 -1.51 4.26
N LYS A 123 -16.00 -0.97 3.78
CA LYS A 123 -16.88 -1.63 2.82
C LYS A 123 -16.16 -1.90 1.50
N ALA A 124 -15.47 -0.91 0.95
CA ALA A 124 -14.71 -1.05 -0.29
C ALA A 124 -13.59 -2.10 -0.16
N LYS A 125 -12.88 -2.15 0.97
CA LYS A 125 -11.87 -3.19 1.24
C LYS A 125 -12.48 -4.58 1.32
N MET A 126 -13.66 -4.72 1.93
CA MET A 126 -14.37 -6.00 2.03
C MET A 126 -14.83 -6.50 0.66
N GLU A 127 -15.44 -5.63 -0.14
CA GLU A 127 -15.88 -5.97 -1.51
C GLU A 127 -14.69 -6.28 -2.42
N MET A 128 -13.60 -5.51 -2.33
CA MET A 128 -12.36 -5.80 -3.04
C MET A 128 -11.83 -7.19 -2.67
N LYS A 129 -11.80 -7.53 -1.38
CA LYS A 129 -11.39 -8.85 -0.90
C LYS A 129 -12.26 -9.96 -1.50
N LYS A 130 -13.59 -9.87 -1.41
CA LYS A 130 -14.52 -10.85 -1.98
C LYS A 130 -14.29 -11.04 -3.48
N TYR A 131 -14.14 -9.95 -4.22
CA TYR A 131 -13.87 -10.00 -5.66
C TYR A 131 -12.52 -10.67 -5.97
N THR A 132 -11.44 -10.30 -5.27
CA THR A 132 -10.13 -10.91 -5.49
C THR A 132 -10.09 -12.38 -5.12
N ASP A 133 -10.72 -12.75 -4.00
CA ASP A 133 -10.79 -14.14 -3.51
C ASP A 133 -11.56 -15.00 -4.53
N ARG A 134 -12.71 -14.53 -5.01
CA ARG A 134 -13.48 -15.19 -6.07
C ARG A 134 -12.68 -15.33 -7.37
N LYS A 135 -12.06 -14.23 -7.83
CA LYS A 135 -11.30 -14.22 -9.09
C LYS A 135 -10.07 -15.13 -9.05
N ARG A 136 -9.38 -15.18 -7.90
CA ARG A 136 -8.19 -16.02 -7.71
C ARG A 136 -8.52 -17.43 -7.20
N ARG A 137 -9.79 -17.77 -7.04
CA ARG A 137 -10.26 -19.04 -6.44
C ARG A 137 -9.54 -19.32 -5.13
N ALA A 138 -9.41 -18.29 -4.29
CA ALA A 138 -8.76 -18.41 -3.00
C ALA A 138 -9.53 -19.42 -2.14
N LYS A 139 -8.79 -20.38 -1.58
CA LYS A 139 -9.31 -21.36 -0.62
C LYS A 139 -8.66 -21.10 0.73
N GLU A 140 -9.35 -21.49 1.79
CA GLU A 140 -8.72 -21.51 3.11
C GLU A 140 -7.62 -22.56 3.12
N ASN A 141 -6.47 -22.19 3.67
CA ASN A 141 -5.33 -23.09 3.78
C ASN A 141 -5.41 -23.81 5.13
N SER A 142 -5.37 -25.14 5.10
CA SER A 142 -5.32 -26.01 6.29
C SER A 142 -3.91 -26.19 6.86
N ILE A 143 -3.00 -25.25 6.58
CA ILE A 143 -1.60 -25.33 7.02
C ILE A 143 -1.52 -24.86 8.47
N ASP A 144 -0.95 -25.68 9.34
CA ASP A 144 -0.79 -25.38 10.76
C ASP A 144 0.68 -25.34 11.20
N ILE A 145 0.90 -24.91 12.44
CA ILE A 145 2.25 -24.78 13.01
C ILE A 145 2.83 -26.19 13.15
N GLY A 146 4.04 -26.38 12.62
CA GLY A 146 4.72 -27.66 12.59
C GLY A 146 4.70 -28.35 11.23
N ASP A 147 3.84 -27.92 10.30
CA ASP A 147 3.78 -28.47 8.94
C ASP A 147 5.04 -28.15 8.14
N THR A 148 5.38 -29.06 7.21
CA THR A 148 6.47 -28.86 6.25
C THR A 148 5.92 -28.26 4.97
N VAL A 149 6.45 -27.11 4.57
CA VAL A 149 6.03 -26.35 3.38
C VAL A 149 7.21 -26.03 2.48
N LEU A 150 6.95 -25.92 1.17
CA LEU A 150 7.91 -25.41 0.19
C LEU A 150 7.58 -23.96 -0.15
N VAL A 151 8.61 -23.13 -0.31
CA VAL A 151 8.47 -21.70 -0.59
C VAL A 151 8.61 -21.45 -2.10
N SER A 152 7.75 -20.60 -2.66
CA SER A 152 7.85 -20.18 -4.07
C SER A 152 9.17 -19.44 -4.30
N GLN A 153 9.92 -19.83 -5.34
CA GLN A 153 11.19 -19.20 -5.68
C GLN A 153 11.10 -18.33 -6.94
N ARG A 154 12.06 -17.41 -7.10
CA ARG A 154 12.15 -16.58 -8.31
C ARG A 154 12.57 -17.46 -9.49
N LYS A 155 11.76 -17.47 -10.55
CA LYS A 155 12.15 -18.11 -11.81
C LYS A 155 13.32 -17.33 -12.43
N GLN A 156 14.51 -17.93 -12.44
CA GLN A 156 15.69 -17.36 -13.09
C GLN A 156 15.71 -17.75 -14.57
N ASN A 157 15.39 -19.01 -14.87
CA ASN A 157 15.51 -19.62 -16.19
C ASN A 157 14.24 -20.43 -16.50
N LYS A 158 14.04 -20.87 -17.76
CA LYS A 158 12.90 -21.74 -18.13
C LYS A 158 12.84 -23.04 -17.34
N LEU A 159 14.00 -23.57 -16.94
CA LEU A 159 14.18 -24.82 -16.21
C LEU A 159 14.09 -24.68 -14.67
N THR A 160 14.00 -23.46 -14.14
CA THR A 160 13.94 -23.27 -12.68
C THR A 160 12.59 -23.78 -12.15
N PRO A 161 12.57 -24.70 -11.17
CA PRO A 161 11.32 -25.19 -10.61
C PRO A 161 10.56 -24.06 -9.90
N PRO A 162 9.22 -24.12 -9.81
CA PRO A 162 8.42 -23.06 -9.21
C PRO A 162 8.65 -22.89 -7.69
N TYR A 163 9.05 -23.95 -7.00
CA TYR A 163 9.30 -23.96 -5.56
C TYR A 163 10.76 -24.29 -5.26
N ASP A 164 11.28 -23.73 -4.17
CA ASP A 164 12.56 -24.13 -3.60
C ASP A 164 12.43 -25.60 -3.13
N PRO A 165 13.33 -26.50 -3.54
CA PRO A 165 13.30 -27.89 -3.10
C PRO A 165 13.59 -28.08 -1.60
N LYS A 166 14.10 -27.06 -0.90
CA LYS A 166 14.39 -27.15 0.53
C LYS A 166 13.09 -27.09 1.36
N PRO A 167 12.83 -28.09 2.22
CA PRO A 167 11.68 -28.07 3.11
C PRO A 167 11.88 -27.03 4.23
N HIS A 168 10.84 -26.24 4.48
CA HIS A 168 10.75 -25.30 5.60
C HIS A 168 9.66 -25.75 6.57
N ARG A 169 9.87 -25.56 7.86
CA ARG A 169 8.88 -25.86 8.90
C ARG A 169 8.11 -24.60 9.28
N VAL A 170 6.79 -24.70 9.38
CA VAL A 170 5.94 -23.57 9.78
C VAL A 170 6.11 -23.30 11.28
N ILE A 171 6.61 -22.11 11.62
CA ILE A 171 6.81 -21.66 13.01
C ILE A 171 5.72 -20.70 13.48
N GLY A 172 4.95 -20.12 12.55
CA GLY A 172 3.90 -19.17 12.91
C GLY A 172 2.88 -18.95 11.80
N LYS A 173 1.64 -18.68 12.22
CA LYS A 173 0.51 -18.39 11.35
C LYS A 173 -0.20 -17.14 11.85
N LYS A 174 -0.33 -16.12 11.00
CA LYS A 174 -1.09 -14.89 11.27
C LYS A 174 -2.07 -14.63 10.15
N ASN A 175 -3.33 -15.00 10.35
CA ASN A 175 -4.36 -15.02 9.32
C ASN A 175 -3.89 -15.86 8.12
N THR A 176 -3.72 -15.24 6.96
CA THR A 176 -3.22 -15.86 5.73
C THR A 176 -1.69 -15.81 5.59
N MET A 177 -0.99 -15.17 6.52
CA MET A 177 0.47 -15.06 6.49
C MET A 177 1.09 -16.21 7.26
N ILE A 178 1.91 -17.00 6.58
CA ILE A 178 2.65 -18.13 7.15
C ILE A 178 4.11 -17.72 7.28
N THR A 179 4.71 -17.99 8.44
CA THR A 179 6.13 -17.81 8.71
C THR A 179 6.75 -19.19 8.84
N ALA A 180 7.71 -19.49 7.98
CA ALA A 180 8.39 -20.77 7.94
C ALA A 180 9.91 -20.55 8.01
N GLU A 181 10.60 -21.48 8.67
CA GLU A 181 12.04 -21.47 8.88
C GLU A 181 12.66 -22.72 8.23
N THR A 182 13.89 -22.59 7.74
CA THR A 182 14.61 -23.72 7.13
C THR A 182 14.87 -24.78 8.19
N ALA A 183 14.54 -26.04 7.92
CA ALA A 183 14.93 -27.13 8.80
C ALA A 183 16.46 -27.33 8.74
N GLY A 184 17.21 -26.59 9.56
CA GLY A 184 18.67 -26.76 9.71
C GLY A 184 19.52 -25.49 9.69
N GLY A 185 19.12 -24.42 10.39
CA GLY A 185 19.97 -23.24 10.62
C GLY A 185 19.45 -22.35 11.72
#